data_AF-A0A942J7K2-F1
#
_entry.id   AF-A0A942J7K2-F1
#
_cell.length_a   1.000
_cell.length_b   1.000
_cell.length_c   1.000
_cell.angle_alpha   90.00
_cell.angle_beta   90.00
_cell.angle_gamma   90.00
#
_symmetry.space_group_name_H-M   'P 1'
#
loop_
_entity.id
_entity.type
_entity.pdbx_description
1 polymer ?
#
loop_
_entity_poly.entity_id
_entity_poly.type
_entity_poly.pdbx_seq_one_letter_code
_entity_poly.pdbx_strand_id
1 'polypeptide(L)' 'MAEQEKAIDVEKLLKNKLKSVSIGSLESSIAKVISELVGEDYKCTIGEVKYTLFSGADFHVKVELSYNPEK' A
#
# COMPACT_ATOMS: atom_id res chain seq x y z
N MET A 1 17.74 21.13 -34.75
CA MET A 1 16.84 21.49 -33.64
C MET A 1 16.64 20.21 -32.84
N ALA A 2 17.31 20.12 -31.69
CA ALA A 2 17.43 18.87 -30.94
C ALA A 2 16.08 18.49 -30.30
N GLU A 3 15.69 17.23 -30.51
CA GLU A 3 14.58 16.56 -29.87
C GLU A 3 14.70 16.67 -28.34
N GLN A 4 13.87 17.52 -27.74
CA GLN A 4 13.54 17.38 -26.33
C GLN A 4 12.60 16.17 -26.22
N GLU A 5 13.16 14.97 -26.21
CA GLU A 5 12.49 13.82 -25.62
C GLU A 5 12.03 14.25 -24.23
N LYS A 6 10.71 14.38 -24.05
CA LYS A 6 10.09 14.67 -22.76
C LYS A 6 10.54 13.58 -21.82
N ALA A 7 11.55 13.87 -21.00
CA ALA A 7 11.96 13.02 -19.90
C ALA A 7 10.69 12.70 -19.10
N ILE A 8 10.22 11.47 -19.21
CA ILE A 8 9.06 11.01 -18.46
C ILE A 8 9.45 11.20 -17.00
N ASP A 9 8.70 12.06 -16.30
CA ASP A 9 8.86 12.28 -14.87
C ASP A 9 8.40 10.99 -14.16
N VAL A 10 9.33 10.04 -14.05
CA VAL A 10 9.10 8.70 -13.51
C VAL A 10 8.57 8.78 -12.09
N GLU A 11 9.02 9.76 -11.31
CA GLU A 11 8.55 10.01 -9.95
C GLU A 11 7.06 10.38 -9.94
N LYS A 12 6.64 11.32 -10.79
CA LYS A 12 5.23 11.70 -10.92
C LYS A 12 4.38 10.55 -11.44
N LEU A 13 4.89 9.76 -12.38
CA LEU A 13 4.21 8.57 -12.93
C LEU A 13 4.01 7.50 -11.85
N LEU A 14 5.05 7.18 -11.08
CA LEU A 14 5.01 6.23 -9.98
C LEU A 14 4.07 6.70 -8.88
N LYS A 15 4.17 7.96 -8.46
CA LYS A 15 3.26 8.55 -7.47
C LYS A 15 1.81 8.48 -7.92
N ASN A 16 1.52 8.71 -9.20
CA ASN A 16 0.17 8.58 -9.74
C ASN A 16 -0.30 7.12 -9.85
N LYS A 17 0.57 6.17 -10.20
CA LYS A 17 0.25 4.73 -10.20
C LYS A 17 0.06 4.19 -8.79
N LEU A 18 0.87 4.60 -7.82
CA LEU A 18 0.75 4.17 -6.44
C LEU A 18 -0.45 4.81 -5.75
N LYS A 19 -0.87 6.02 -6.15
CA LYS A 19 -2.21 6.55 -5.83
C LYS A 19 -3.35 5.70 -6.41
N SER A 20 -3.13 5.02 -7.54
CA SER A 20 -4.13 4.11 -8.13
C SER A 20 -4.20 2.77 -7.40
N VAL A 21 -3.13 2.37 -6.69
CA VAL A 21 -3.18 1.27 -5.73
C VAL A 21 -3.84 1.79 -4.46
N SER A 22 -5.12 1.48 -4.29
CA SER A 22 -5.85 1.85 -3.09
C SER A 22 -5.18 1.21 -1.86
N ILE A 23 -4.62 2.05 -0.98
CA ILE A 23 -4.04 1.64 0.30
C ILE A 23 -5.04 0.80 1.09
N GLY A 24 -6.33 1.18 1.08
CA GLY A 24 -7.39 0.42 1.73
C GLY A 24 -7.64 -0.96 1.12
N SER A 25 -7.43 -1.13 -0.18
CA SER A 25 -7.48 -2.46 -0.81
C SER A 25 -6.32 -3.34 -0.36
N LEU A 26 -5.13 -2.76 -0.18
CA LEU A 26 -3.96 -3.48 0.34
C LEU A 26 -4.19 -3.91 1.79
N GLU A 27 -4.63 -2.99 2.64
CA GLU A 27 -4.99 -3.25 4.04
C GLU A 27 -6.05 -4.34 4.15
N SER A 28 -7.14 -4.23 3.39
CA SER A 28 -8.24 -5.20 3.44
C SER A 28 -7.81 -6.58 2.95
N SER A 29 -6.96 -6.65 1.91
CA SER A 29 -6.48 -7.92 1.37
C SER A 29 -5.54 -8.62 2.35
N ILE A 30 -4.62 -7.88 2.99
CA ILE A 30 -3.72 -8.42 4.02
C ILE A 30 -4.53 -8.90 5.23
N ALA A 31 -5.45 -8.08 5.73
CA ALA A 31 -6.32 -8.41 6.85
C ALA A 31 -7.10 -9.71 6.57
N LYS A 32 -7.73 -9.81 5.39
CA LYS A 32 -8.50 -10.98 4.99
C LYS A 32 -7.67 -12.26 5.01
N VAL A 33 -6.49 -12.26 4.39
CA VAL A 33 -5.63 -13.46 4.32
C VAL A 33 -5.22 -13.92 5.72
N ILE A 34 -4.89 -12.98 6.61
CA ILE A 34 -4.49 -13.31 7.98
C ILE A 34 -5.68 -13.84 8.77
N SER A 35 -6.85 -13.22 8.65
CA SER A 35 -8.08 -13.69 9.30
C SER A 35 -8.49 -15.09 8.83
N GLU A 36 -8.37 -15.38 7.53
CA GLU A 36 -8.63 -16.71 6.97
C GLU A 36 -7.67 -17.78 7.49
N LEU A 37 -6.42 -17.41 7.77
CA LEU A 37 -5.39 -18.32 8.29
C LEU A 37 -5.54 -18.61 9.79
N VAL A 38 -5.91 -17.61 10.58
CA VAL A 38 -5.94 -17.70 12.05
C VAL A 38 -7.34 -18.00 12.59
N GLY A 39 -8.40 -17.69 11.82
CA GLY A 39 -9.79 -17.87 12.25
C GLY A 39 -10.32 -16.75 13.16
N GLU A 40 -9.57 -15.65 13.30
CA GLU A 40 -9.93 -14.49 14.11
C GLU A 40 -9.96 -13.22 13.25
N ASP A 41 -10.74 -12.21 13.66
CA ASP A 41 -10.88 -10.96 12.90
C ASP A 41 -9.64 -10.05 13.12
N TYR A 42 -8.73 -10.02 12.14
CA TYR A 42 -7.58 -9.12 12.13
C TYR A 42 -7.86 -7.83 11.34
N LYS A 43 -7.26 -6.73 11.80
CA LYS A 43 -7.24 -5.44 11.09
C LYS A 43 -5.82 -5.10 10.68
N CYS A 44 -5.67 -4.64 9.45
CA CYS A 44 -4.41 -4.15 8.92
C CYS A 44 -4.52 -2.63 8.70
N THR A 45 -3.45 -1.91 8.97
CA THR A 45 -3.35 -0.47 8.71
C THR A 45 -1.94 -0.13 8.21
N ILE A 46 -1.86 0.65 7.15
CA ILE A 46 -0.61 1.15 6.57
C ILE A 46 -0.40 2.56 7.13
N GLY A 47 0.55 2.67 8.06
CA GLY A 47 0.80 3.92 8.78
C GLY A 47 1.64 4.92 7.98
N GLU A 48 2.53 4.44 7.12
CA GLU A 48 3.41 5.28 6.32
C GLU A 48 3.74 4.61 4.99
N VAL A 49 3.81 5.41 3.93
CA VAL A 49 4.33 5.00 2.62
C VAL A 49 5.45 5.95 2.24
N LYS A 50 6.69 5.44 2.20
CA LYS A 50 7.86 6.19 1.76
C LYS A 50 8.19 5.84 0.32
N TYR A 51 8.23 6.86 -0.54
CA TYR A 51 8.66 6.69 -1.93
C TYR A 51 10.12 7.07 -2.04
N THR A 52 10.96 6.17 -2.56
CA THR A 52 12.38 6.43 -2.78
C THR A 52 12.63 6.91 -4.22
N LEU A 53 13.64 7.76 -4.39
CA LEU A 53 14.04 8.33 -5.68
C LEU A 53 14.41 7.25 -6.73
N PHE A 54 14.76 6.03 -6.30
CA PHE A 54 15.08 4.90 -7.16
C PHE A 54 13.88 4.00 -7.47
N SER A 55 12.67 4.57 -7.52
CA SER A 55 11.43 3.89 -7.87
C SER A 55 10.90 2.84 -6.88
N GLY A 56 11.48 2.77 -5.68
CA GLY A 56 10.98 1.92 -4.61
C GLY A 56 9.85 2.58 -3.83
N ALA A 57 8.94 1.77 -3.30
CA ALA A 57 7.96 2.19 -2.31
C ALA A 57 8.08 1.28 -1.09
N ASP A 58 8.40 1.88 0.06
CA ASP A 58 8.47 1.21 1.34
C ASP A 58 7.15 1.45 2.08
N PHE A 59 6.52 0.37 2.52
CA PHE A 59 5.27 0.40 3.27
C PHE A 59 5.53 0.01 4.72
N HIS A 60 5.17 0.88 5.65
CA HIS A 60 5.12 0.51 7.06
C HIS A 60 3.73 -0.02 7.37
N VAL A 61 3.63 -1.33 7.52
CA VAL A 61 2.38 -2.05 7.78
C VAL A 61 2.28 -2.43 9.26
N LYS A 62 1.16 -2.12 9.89
CA LYS A 62 0.80 -2.57 11.23
C LYS A 62 -0.40 -3.50 11.13
N VAL A 63 -0.30 -4.70 11.70
CA VAL A 63 -1.40 -5.66 11.78
C VAL A 63 -1.72 -5.89 13.24
N GLU A 64 -2.99 -5.77 13.60
CA GLU A 64 -3.46 -5.93 14.98
C GLU A 64 -4.66 -6.87 15.00
N LEU A 65 -4.71 -7.76 16.00
CA LEU A 65 -5.90 -8.54 16.30
C LEU A 65 -7.00 -7.57 16.71
N SER A 66 -8.11 -7.54 15.97
CA SER A 66 -9.30 -6.84 16.40
C SER A 66 -10.22 -7.83 17.08
N TYR A 67 -10.04 -7.99 18.39
CA TYR A 67 -10.99 -8.74 19.18
C TYR A 67 -12.30 -7.97 19.22
N ASN A 68 -13.30 -8.44 18.46
CA ASN A 68 -14.65 -7.90 18.50
C ASN A 68 -15.51 -8.78 19.41
N PRO A 69 -15.73 -8.42 20.68
CA PRO A 69 -16.45 -9.24 21.66
C PRO A 69 -17.95 -9.42 21.36
N GLU A 70 -18.48 -8.81 20.28
CA GLU A 70 -19.90 -8.83 19.91
C GLU A 70 -20.27 -9.88 18.85
N LYS A 71 -19.46 -10.93 18.66
CA LYS A 71 -19.85 -12.15 17.92
C LYS A 71 -19.97 -13.35 18.84
#